data_AF-A0A7G8FTQ6-F1
#
_entry.id   AF-A0A7G8FTQ6-F1
#
_cell.length_a   1.000
_cell.length_b   1.000
_cell.length_c   1.000
_cell.angle_alpha   90.00
_cell.angle_beta   90.00
_cell.angle_gamma   90.00
#
_symmetry.space_group_name_H-M   'P 1'
#
loop_
_entity.id
_entity.type
_entity.pdbx_description
1 polymer ?
#
loop_
_entity_poly.entity_id
_entity_poly.type
_entity_poly.pdbx_seq_one_letter_code
_entity_poly.pdbx_strand_id
1 'polypeptide(L)'
;MSFVAEPVIALVRRLAGPAAAATGVLGLAVSGTVWNFYGRLPGLSGTIASLLVLAVGLVLLRPLPAPTLPEPSSAEKPAAASELAAAEDSLASGESLTTAEAIARELAEEESRKPEVVLVTYAPENLLPGTTLPVRKRRPGVSFNPYREMTDELFKSS
;
A
#
# COMPACT_ATOMS: atom_id res chain seq x y z
N MET A 1 -7.39 40.93 14.89
CA MET A 1 -6.64 39.92 14.11
C MET A 1 -7.25 38.54 14.32
N SER A 2 -8.50 38.32 13.87
CA SER A 2 -9.25 37.06 14.14
C SER A 2 -9.93 36.48 12.89
N PHE A 3 -10.10 37.26 11.82
CA PHE A 3 -10.78 36.83 10.58
C PHE A 3 -9.98 35.88 9.69
N VAL A 4 -8.67 35.72 9.92
CA VAL A 4 -7.81 34.79 9.15
C VAL A 4 -7.77 33.39 9.79
N ALA A 5 -8.14 33.27 11.08
CA ALA A 5 -7.97 32.00 11.80
C ALA A 5 -8.98 30.92 11.39
N GLU A 6 -10.24 31.29 11.15
CA GLU A 6 -11.29 30.34 10.77
C GLU A 6 -11.02 29.55 9.48
N PRO A 7 -10.62 30.18 8.34
CA PRO A 7 -10.35 29.41 7.13
C PRO A 7 -9.12 28.50 7.27
N VAL A 8 -8.11 28.91 8.05
CA VAL A 8 -6.91 28.11 8.30
C VAL A 8 -7.25 26.87 9.14
N ILE A 9 -8.08 27.01 10.17
CA ILE A 9 -8.50 25.89 11.02
C ILE A 9 -9.36 24.89 10.21
N ALA A 10 -10.24 25.39 9.34
CA ALA A 10 -11.04 24.55 8.46
C ALA A 10 -10.18 23.77 7.44
N LEU A 11 -9.16 24.43 6.89
CA LEU A 11 -8.20 23.82 5.98
C LEU A 11 -7.38 22.72 6.69
N VAL A 12 -6.82 23.02 7.87
CA VAL A 12 -6.06 22.05 8.68
C VAL A 12 -6.92 20.83 9.00
N ARG A 13 -8.19 21.01 9.39
CA ARG A 13 -9.09 19.89 9.69
C ARG A 13 -9.41 19.02 8.46
N ARG A 14 -9.48 19.61 7.26
CA ARG A 14 -9.69 18.86 6.00
C ARG A 14 -8.45 18.07 5.57
N LEU A 15 -7.25 18.60 5.80
CA LEU A 15 -6.00 17.93 5.40
C LEU A 15 -5.42 17.00 6.48
N ALA A 16 -5.80 17.16 7.75
CA ALA A 16 -5.28 16.34 8.84
C ALA A 16 -5.55 14.85 8.66
N GLY A 17 -6.75 14.47 8.17
CA GLY A 17 -7.09 13.07 7.90
C GLY A 17 -6.17 12.45 6.84
N PRO A 18 -6.14 12.96 5.60
CA PRO A 18 -5.26 12.47 4.54
C PRO A 18 -3.77 12.45 4.93
N ALA A 19 -3.29 13.50 5.62
CA ALA A 19 -1.91 13.59 6.07
C ALA A 19 -1.56 12.52 7.12
N ALA A 20 -2.45 12.29 8.10
CA ALA A 20 -2.28 11.24 9.09
C ALA A 20 -2.30 9.84 8.45
N ALA A 21 -3.17 9.61 7.47
CA ALA A 21 -3.22 8.35 6.74
C ALA A 21 -1.93 8.09 5.93
N ALA A 22 -1.44 9.08 5.18
CA ALA A 22 -0.19 8.96 4.44
C ALA A 22 1.00 8.66 5.36
N THR A 23 1.05 9.31 6.53
CA THR A 23 2.09 9.08 7.55
C THR A 23 1.99 7.68 8.16
N GLY A 24 0.78 7.18 8.40
CA GLY A 24 0.57 5.80 8.89
C GLY A 24 1.04 4.73 7.91
N VAL A 25 0.78 4.92 6.60
CA VAL A 25 1.26 3.99 5.55
C VAL A 25 2.78 4.04 5.42
N LEU A 26 3.37 5.24 5.45
CA LEU A 26 4.83 5.42 5.43
C LEU A 26 5.50 4.77 6.66
N GLY A 27 4.89 4.92 7.83
CA GLY A 27 5.33 4.26 9.06
C GLY A 27 5.32 2.73 8.93
N LEU A 28 4.30 2.17 8.27
CA LEU A 28 4.18 0.72 8.05
C LEU A 28 5.29 0.20 7.12
N ALA A 29 5.65 0.95 6.06
CA ALA A 29 6.75 0.60 5.16
C ALA A 29 8.13 0.65 5.85
N VAL A 30 8.39 1.72 6.62
CA VAL A 30 9.63 1.84 7.40
C VAL A 30 9.71 0.74 8.47
N SER A 31 8.60 0.47 9.15
CA SER A 31 8.54 -0.57 10.18
C SER A 31 8.79 -1.97 9.63
N GLY A 32 8.29 -2.30 8.44
CA GLY A 32 8.60 -3.58 7.77
C GLY A 32 10.10 -3.75 7.48
N THR A 33 10.79 -2.65 7.18
CA THR A 33 12.25 -2.65 6.98
C THR A 33 12.98 -2.91 8.31
N VAL A 34 12.50 -2.31 9.41
CA VAL A 34 13.05 -2.56 10.77
C VAL A 34 12.84 -4.02 11.22
N TRP A 35 11.71 -4.64 10.90
CA TRP A 35 11.46 -6.07 11.11
C TRP A 35 12.51 -6.96 10.42
N ASN A 36 12.97 -6.56 9.23
CA ASN A 36 13.93 -7.33 8.43
C ASN A 36 15.34 -7.28 9.04
N PHE A 37 15.79 -6.12 9.52
CA PHE A 37 17.18 -5.93 9.96
C PHE A 37 17.43 -6.02 11.48
N TYR A 38 16.48 -5.59 12.32
CA TYR A 38 16.70 -5.44 13.77
C TYR A 38 15.94 -6.46 14.63
N GLY A 39 15.17 -7.36 14.01
CA GLY A 39 14.45 -8.43 14.69
C GLY A 39 13.09 -8.02 15.29
N ARG A 40 12.46 -8.96 16.01
CA ARG A 40 11.03 -8.87 16.39
C ARG A 40 10.68 -7.73 17.35
N LEU A 41 11.53 -7.43 18.34
CA LEU A 41 11.22 -6.45 19.38
C LEU A 41 11.08 -5.00 18.85
N PRO A 42 12.05 -4.47 18.08
CA PRO A 42 11.92 -3.12 17.50
C PRO A 42 10.97 -3.05 16.31
N GLY A 43 10.79 -4.14 15.56
CA GLY A 43 9.84 -4.19 14.45
C GLY A 43 8.38 -4.09 14.94
N LEU A 44 8.02 -4.88 15.96
CA LEU A 44 6.64 -4.97 16.44
C LEU A 44 6.12 -3.63 16.97
N SER A 45 6.91 -2.92 17.77
CA SER A 45 6.53 -1.61 18.30
C SER A 45 6.30 -0.59 17.19
N GLY A 46 7.10 -0.61 16.12
CA GLY A 46 6.90 0.22 14.93
C GLY A 46 5.59 -0.08 14.19
N THR A 47 5.20 -1.36 14.09
CA THR A 47 3.94 -1.75 13.45
C THR A 47 2.73 -1.31 14.27
N ILE A 48 2.80 -1.46 15.60
CA ILE A 48 1.73 -1.01 16.52
C ILE A 48 1.57 0.51 16.43
N ALA A 49 2.66 1.26 16.46
CA ALA A 49 2.62 2.72 16.32
C ALA A 49 2.03 3.16 14.98
N SER A 50 2.41 2.51 13.88
CA SER A 50 1.90 2.81 12.54
C SER A 50 0.41 2.50 12.40
N LEU A 51 -0.05 1.39 12.99
CA LEU A 51 -1.48 1.04 13.03
C LEU A 51 -2.30 2.03 13.85
N LEU A 52 -1.78 2.54 14.97
CA LEU A 52 -2.46 3.57 15.76
C LEU A 52 -2.59 4.88 14.97
N VAL A 53 -1.51 5.32 14.32
CA VAL A 53 -1.53 6.53 13.47
C VAL A 53 -2.50 6.34 12.29
N LEU A 54 -2.51 5.17 11.66
CA LEU A 54 -3.44 4.83 10.58
C LEU A 54 -4.90 4.80 11.06
N ALA A 55 -5.18 4.23 12.22
CA ALA A 55 -6.51 4.18 12.80
C ALA A 55 -7.03 5.58 13.13
N VAL A 56 -6.18 6.44 13.72
CA VAL A 56 -6.50 7.86 13.95
C VAL A 56 -6.74 8.59 12.64
N GLY A 57 -5.92 8.35 11.61
CA GLY A 57 -6.14 8.84 10.26
C GLY A 57 -7.51 8.43 9.73
N LEU A 58 -7.89 7.16 9.84
CA LEU A 58 -9.18 6.65 9.36
C LEU A 58 -10.38 7.29 10.09
N VAL A 59 -10.25 7.50 11.39
CA VAL A 59 -11.27 8.19 12.21
C VAL A 59 -11.40 9.66 11.78
N LEU A 60 -10.30 10.34 11.46
CA LEU A 60 -10.29 11.71 10.95
C LEU A 60 -10.81 11.81 9.51
N LEU A 61 -10.62 10.77 8.69
CA LEU A 61 -11.21 10.65 7.35
C LEU A 61 -12.71 10.39 7.40
N ARG A 62 -13.30 10.03 8.56
CA ARG A 62 -14.73 9.74 8.67
C ARG A 62 -15.51 10.93 8.12
N PRO A 63 -16.23 10.76 6.99
CA PRO A 63 -16.86 11.87 6.30
C PRO A 63 -17.90 12.49 7.23
N LEU A 64 -17.82 13.82 7.39
CA LEU A 64 -18.88 14.59 8.05
C LEU A 64 -20.20 14.30 7.31
N PRO A 65 -21.31 14.04 8.02
CA PRO A 65 -22.61 13.90 7.38
C PRO A 65 -22.86 15.09 6.48
N ALA A 66 -23.26 14.82 5.24
CA ALA A 66 -23.52 15.84 4.24
C ALA A 66 -24.47 16.89 4.83
N PRO A 67 -24.21 18.21 4.63
CA PRO A 67 -25.18 19.21 4.99
C PRO A 67 -26.48 18.89 4.26
N THR A 68 -27.56 18.69 5.01
CA THR A 68 -28.92 18.64 4.47
C THR A 68 -29.21 19.98 3.82
N LEU A 69 -28.92 20.08 2.52
CA LEU A 69 -29.47 21.09 1.65
C LEU A 69 -31.00 20.89 1.63
N PRO A 70 -31.80 21.97 1.69
CA PRO A 70 -33.25 21.87 1.70
C PRO A 70 -33.72 21.09 0.47
N GLU A 71 -34.61 20.13 0.71
CA GLU A 71 -35.26 19.33 -0.31
C GLU A 71 -35.86 20.23 -1.39
N PRO A 72 -35.52 20.08 -2.68
CA PRO A 72 -36.45 20.46 -3.71
C PRO A 72 -37.62 19.48 -3.64
N SER A 73 -38.75 19.98 -3.15
CA SER A 73 -40.06 19.41 -3.40
C SER A 73 -40.17 19.03 -4.88
N SER A 74 -40.20 17.74 -5.15
CA SER A 74 -40.65 17.18 -6.43
C SER A 74 -41.40 15.90 -6.11
N ALA A 75 -42.68 16.08 -5.81
CA ALA A 75 -43.67 15.12 -6.24
C ALA A 75 -43.57 15.01 -7.78
N GLU A 76 -43.32 13.80 -8.31
CA GLU A 76 -44.34 12.98 -8.95
C GLU A 76 -43.72 11.77 -9.68
N LYS A 77 -44.50 10.69 -9.76
CA LYS A 77 -44.15 9.30 -10.12
C LYS A 77 -43.91 9.07 -11.64
N PRO A 78 -43.39 7.90 -12.04
CA PRO A 78 -42.69 7.66 -13.31
C PRO A 78 -43.59 7.17 -14.46
N ALA A 79 -43.10 7.33 -15.70
CA ALA A 79 -43.63 6.61 -16.86
C ALA A 79 -42.54 6.25 -17.89
N ALA A 80 -42.52 4.94 -18.19
CA ALA A 80 -42.19 4.29 -19.47
C ALA A 80 -40.74 4.23 -19.99
N ALA A 81 -40.28 2.98 -20.13
CA ALA A 81 -39.14 2.54 -20.92
C ALA A 81 -39.54 2.23 -22.37
N SER A 82 -38.65 2.48 -23.33
CA SER A 82 -38.50 1.88 -24.69
C SER A 82 -37.38 2.65 -25.40
N GLU A 83 -36.52 2.18 -26.30
CA GLU A 83 -35.94 0.91 -26.72
C GLU A 83 -34.80 1.30 -27.71
N LEU A 84 -33.95 0.35 -28.08
CA LEU A 84 -32.68 0.49 -28.80
C LEU A 84 -32.73 1.10 -30.23
N ALA A 85 -31.55 1.59 -30.62
CA ALA A 85 -30.89 1.51 -31.93
C ALA A 85 -31.05 2.68 -32.94
N ALA A 86 -29.93 3.38 -33.16
CA ALA A 86 -29.43 3.71 -34.50
C ALA A 86 -27.90 3.92 -34.44
N ALA A 87 -27.19 3.20 -35.29
CA ALA A 87 -25.75 3.28 -35.51
C ALA A 87 -25.47 4.09 -36.77
N GLU A 88 -24.44 4.95 -36.74
CA GLU A 88 -23.60 5.38 -37.89
C GLU A 88 -22.25 5.80 -37.28
N ASP A 89 -21.22 4.95 -37.28
CA ASP A 89 -20.19 4.83 -38.31
C ASP A 89 -19.75 6.15 -38.95
N SER A 90 -18.58 6.63 -38.55
CA SER A 90 -17.80 7.62 -39.29
C SER A 90 -16.31 7.37 -39.07
N LEU A 91 -15.72 6.58 -39.97
CA LEU A 91 -14.27 6.40 -40.08
C LEU A 91 -13.60 7.57 -40.82
N ALA A 92 -12.62 8.16 -40.12
CA ALA A 92 -11.29 8.53 -40.61
C ALA A 92 -11.12 9.63 -41.69
N SER A 93 -10.67 10.81 -41.24
CA SER A 93 -9.37 11.38 -41.64
C SER A 93 -9.09 12.66 -40.87
N GLY A 94 -8.14 12.59 -39.94
CA GLY A 94 -7.72 13.70 -39.08
C GLY A 94 -7.33 13.19 -37.70
N GLU A 95 -6.22 12.47 -37.63
CA GLU A 95 -5.68 11.81 -36.43
C GLU A 95 -5.21 12.87 -35.41
N SER A 96 -6.15 13.50 -34.71
CA SER A 96 -5.84 14.21 -33.46
C SER A 96 -5.59 13.15 -32.39
N LEU A 97 -4.38 12.58 -32.43
CA LEU A 97 -3.88 11.64 -31.44
C LEU A 97 -4.13 12.22 -30.05
N THR A 98 -4.91 11.52 -29.25
CA THR A 98 -5.08 11.88 -27.85
C THR A 98 -3.73 11.64 -27.15
N THR A 99 -3.44 12.39 -26.07
CA THR A 99 -2.20 12.19 -25.30
C THR A 99 -2.04 10.73 -24.85
N ALA A 100 -3.15 10.02 -24.62
CA ALA A 100 -3.15 8.60 -24.31
C ALA A 100 -2.65 7.72 -25.48
N GLU A 101 -3.02 8.05 -26.72
CA GLU A 101 -2.63 7.29 -27.90
C GLU A 101 -1.16 7.48 -28.26
N ALA A 102 -0.63 8.69 -28.07
CA ALA A 102 0.81 8.95 -28.21
C ALA A 102 1.64 8.12 -27.21
N ILE A 103 1.21 8.07 -25.95
CA ILE A 103 1.87 7.28 -24.90
C ILE A 103 1.72 5.77 -25.18
N ALA A 104 0.58 5.31 -25.69
CA ALA A 104 0.37 3.91 -26.04
C ALA A 104 1.31 3.45 -27.17
N ARG A 105 1.54 4.32 -28.17
CA ARG A 105 2.47 4.03 -29.28
C ARG A 105 3.92 3.95 -28.79
N GLU A 106 4.33 4.88 -27.92
CA GLU A 106 5.66 4.87 -27.28
C GLU A 106 5.88 3.61 -26.42
N LEU A 107 4.92 3.25 -25.56
CA LEU A 107 4.99 2.03 -24.73
C LEU A 107 5.06 0.75 -25.57
N ALA A 108 4.33 0.68 -26.69
CA ALA A 108 4.37 -0.49 -27.57
C ALA A 108 5.74 -0.67 -28.25
N GLU A 109 6.38 0.43 -28.66
CA GLU A 109 7.75 0.39 -29.20
C GLU A 109 8.75 -0.06 -28.14
N GLU A 110 8.61 0.40 -26.89
CA GLU A 110 9.46 -0.03 -25.78
C GLU A 110 9.27 -1.51 -25.41
N GLU A 111 8.03 -2.01 -25.42
CA GLU A 111 7.74 -3.43 -25.20
C GLU A 111 8.37 -4.31 -26.27
N SER A 112 8.38 -3.87 -27.54
CA SER A 112 9.04 -4.60 -28.63
C SER A 112 10.55 -4.69 -28.47
N ARG A 113 11.18 -3.73 -27.77
CA ARG A 113 12.62 -3.71 -27.49
C ARG A 113 12.98 -4.51 -26.23
N LYS A 114 12.01 -4.81 -25.37
CA LYS A 114 12.28 -5.48 -24.10
C LYS A 114 12.60 -6.96 -24.34
N PRO A 115 13.73 -7.48 -23.82
CA PRO A 115 14.02 -8.90 -23.93
C PRO A 115 12.98 -9.71 -23.12
N GLU A 116 12.62 -10.88 -23.64
CA GLU A 116 11.69 -11.78 -22.96
C GLU A 116 12.22 -12.17 -21.58
N VAL A 117 11.42 -11.90 -20.54
CA VAL A 117 11.78 -12.21 -19.15
C VAL A 117 11.62 -13.71 -18.94
N VAL A 118 12.72 -14.45 -19.05
CA VAL A 118 12.75 -15.89 -18.72
C VAL A 118 12.64 -16.05 -17.21
N LEU A 119 11.44 -16.40 -16.74
CA LEU A 119 11.21 -16.72 -15.33
C LEU A 119 11.76 -18.13 -15.04
N VAL A 120 13.02 -18.19 -14.59
CA VAL A 120 13.64 -19.44 -14.15
C VAL A 120 13.31 -19.66 -12.67
N THR A 121 12.64 -20.77 -12.35
CA THR A 121 12.26 -21.15 -10.98
C THR A 121 13.43 -21.66 -10.13
N TYR A 122 14.58 -21.89 -10.77
CA TYR A 122 15.83 -22.30 -10.14
C TYR A 122 16.94 -21.33 -10.52
N ALA A 123 17.91 -21.07 -9.65
CA ALA A 123 19.04 -20.19 -9.93
C ALA A 123 20.19 -21.00 -10.55
N PRO A 124 20.31 -21.09 -11.89
CA PRO A 124 21.25 -22.01 -12.55
C PRO A 124 22.70 -21.77 -12.13
N GLU A 125 23.06 -20.50 -11.93
CA GLU A 125 24.41 -20.10 -11.53
C GLU A 125 24.81 -20.63 -10.16
N ASN A 126 23.86 -20.89 -9.25
CA ASN A 126 24.12 -21.39 -7.89
C ASN A 126 24.12 -22.93 -7.81
N LEU A 127 23.81 -23.60 -8.92
CA LEU A 127 23.82 -25.07 -9.03
C LEU A 127 25.11 -25.60 -9.64
N LEU A 128 26.01 -24.70 -10.08
CA LEU A 128 27.33 -25.10 -10.53
C LEU A 128 28.16 -25.59 -9.33
N PRO A 129 28.99 -26.63 -9.52
CA PRO A 129 29.89 -27.08 -8.47
C PRO A 129 30.83 -25.93 -8.09
N GLY A 130 30.79 -25.50 -6.83
CA GLY A 130 31.62 -24.41 -6.29
C GLY A 130 30.93 -23.05 -6.15
N THR A 131 29.70 -22.87 -6.66
CA THR A 131 28.93 -21.62 -6.53
C THR A 131 27.78 -21.71 -5.52
N THR A 132 27.68 -22.81 -4.78
CA THR A 132 26.66 -23.00 -3.75
C THR A 132 26.87 -22.03 -2.60
N LEU A 133 25.79 -21.43 -2.08
CA LEU A 133 25.83 -20.58 -0.89
C LEU A 133 26.43 -21.37 0.30
N PRO A 134 27.33 -20.77 1.11
CA PRO A 134 27.89 -21.44 2.26
C PRO A 134 26.80 -21.73 3.29
N VAL A 135 26.41 -22.99 3.43
CA VAL A 135 25.43 -23.41 4.44
C VAL A 135 26.13 -23.44 5.80
N ARG A 136 25.69 -22.60 6.72
CA ARG A 136 26.17 -22.64 8.11
C ARG A 136 25.87 -24.02 8.71
N LYS A 137 26.93 -24.71 9.16
CA LYS A 137 26.79 -25.99 9.88
C LYS A 137 25.88 -25.79 11.10
N ARG A 138 24.76 -26.53 11.14
CA ARG A 138 23.88 -26.54 12.31
C ARG A 138 24.70 -27.03 13.51
N ARG A 139 24.69 -26.25 14.60
CA ARG A 139 25.35 -26.65 15.85
C ARG A 139 24.38 -27.54 16.62
N PRO A 140 24.72 -28.82 16.89
CA PRO A 140 23.89 -29.68 17.71
C PRO A 140 23.64 -29.05 19.08
N GLY A 141 22.41 -29.14 19.56
CA GLY A 141 22.04 -28.73 20.91
C GLY A 141 21.86 -27.23 21.18
N VAL A 142 21.97 -26.35 20.17
CA VAL A 142 21.63 -24.92 20.34
C VAL A 142 20.17 -24.72 20.75
N SER A 143 19.27 -25.59 20.31
CA SER A 143 17.86 -25.58 20.74
C SER A 143 17.66 -25.88 22.23
N PHE A 144 18.64 -26.51 22.88
CA PHE A 144 18.55 -26.85 24.31
C PHE A 144 19.10 -25.76 25.23
N ASN A 145 19.72 -24.70 24.70
CA ASN A 145 20.27 -23.61 25.50
C ASN A 145 19.24 -22.98 26.47
N PRO A 146 17.99 -22.69 26.06
CA PRO A 146 17.00 -22.10 26.98
C PRO A 146 16.66 -23.02 28.16
N TYR A 147 16.62 -24.33 27.93
CA TYR A 147 16.35 -25.31 28.99
C TYR A 147 17.53 -25.43 29.95
N ARG A 148 18.77 -25.41 29.43
CA ARG A 148 19.98 -25.46 30.25
C ARG A 148 20.09 -24.22 31.14
N GLU A 149 19.77 -23.05 30.60
CA GLU A 149 19.74 -21.79 31.35
C GLU A 149 18.71 -21.80 32.48
N MET A 150 17.47 -22.22 32.20
CA MET A 150 16.44 -22.37 33.23
C MET A 150 16.82 -23.37 34.32
N THR A 151 17.51 -24.45 33.93
CA THR A 151 18.00 -25.47 34.87
C THR A 151 19.11 -24.88 35.76
N ASP A 152 20.07 -24.17 35.16
CA ASP A 152 21.15 -23.51 35.90
C ASP A 152 20.63 -22.44 36.88
N GLU A 153 19.55 -21.72 36.53
CA GLU A 153 18.88 -20.76 37.43
C GLU A 153 18.27 -21.45 38.65
N LEU A 154 17.57 -22.57 38.46
CA LEU A 154 16.96 -23.33 39.54
C LEU A 154 17.99 -23.86 40.54
N PHE A 155 19.17 -24.28 40.06
CA PHE A 155 20.25 -24.82 40.89
C PHE A 155 21.20 -23.74 41.46
N LYS A 156 21.20 -22.51 40.92
CA LYS A 156 21.99 -21.38 41.46
C LYS A 156 21.35 -20.74 42.70
N SER A 157 20.05 -20.88 42.89
CA SER A 157 19.33 -20.32 44.05
C SER A 157 19.23 -21.26 45.25
N SER A 158 19.93 -22.42 45.22
CA SER A 158 20.01 -23.37 46.34
C SER A 158 21.34 -23.30 47.06
#